data_AF-A0A316AKY4-F1
#
_entry.id   AF-A0A316AKY4-F1
#
_cell.length_a   1.000
_cell.length_b   1.000
_cell.length_c   1.000
_cell.angle_alpha   90.00
_cell.angle_beta   90.00
_cell.angle_gamma   90.00
#
_symmetry.space_group_name_H-M   'P 1'
#
loop_
_entity.id
_entity.type
_entity.pdbx_description
1 polymer ?
#
loop_
_entity_poly.entity_id
_entity_poly.type
_entity_poly.pdbx_seq_one_letter_code
_entity_poly.pdbx_strand_id
1 'polypeptide(L)'
;MISNLFLQLTHIELLISYPVKDILTLVKRDSRFNIKLLNDLYFEDSVVDESAYRLVMNCVVNWLYDRGENPDAFVQRIIDRCSAFEAIPARSVLRSYLPYISQFYATEDVRQLCLDIIPKRYPLLNEPKFLKRELVGDLRQEYFTFRFDSPGVLVTNPMRWFIGLVQIGPILLNTPAYEHISFRASQTSFIEALENRVNAEMREDGFIYVGGRQVGRYASFGDCSAEFGVEWDVEAEKKMACIKALEDVVDEKTGAVLIHKGCYYGAPASVVYFEYKANVVAPEPFNKLMSAVVKQEFDAWEPIQKAQNQLLEAMNDSVNIVYYKSDDSISVNNKHLMRNVPARILRNLLREYSATGREEYENREFKRDPSICMDPLRPNFESRLNRVIAHINGSDDPERPTEGVKKFFEIERHRRGGFRFVPKCKIVFHEE
;
A
#
# COMPACT_ATOMS: atom_id res chain seq x y z
N MET A 1 11.55 -7.46 6.64
CA MET A 1 11.47 -5.98 6.65
C MET A 1 11.93 -5.49 5.27
N ILE A 2 10.99 -4.98 4.46
CA ILE A 2 11.14 -4.79 3.01
C ILE A 2 11.35 -3.31 2.69
N SER A 3 12.23 -2.99 1.73
CA SER A 3 12.28 -1.64 1.18
C SER A 3 10.89 -1.21 0.70
N ASN A 4 10.37 -0.13 1.26
CA ASN A 4 9.06 0.43 0.91
C ASN A 4 9.08 1.16 -0.45
N LEU A 5 10.19 1.21 -1.18
CA LEU A 5 10.33 2.09 -2.35
C LEU A 5 9.22 1.90 -3.40
N PHE A 6 8.86 0.67 -3.73
CA PHE A 6 7.87 0.42 -4.77
C PHE A 6 6.43 0.66 -4.29
N LEU A 7 6.15 0.38 -3.01
CA LEU A 7 4.90 0.76 -2.38
C LEU A 7 4.77 2.27 -2.24
N GLN A 8 5.87 2.98 -1.96
CA GLN A 8 5.93 4.43 -1.91
C GLN A 8 5.61 5.02 -3.29
N LEU A 9 6.22 4.50 -4.36
CA LEU A 9 5.86 4.88 -5.74
C LEU A 9 4.39 4.62 -6.05
N THR A 10 3.86 3.47 -5.63
CA THR A 10 2.44 3.11 -5.79
C THR A 10 1.52 4.08 -5.05
N HIS A 11 1.86 4.42 -3.81
CA HIS A 11 1.09 5.36 -2.97
C HIS A 11 1.13 6.78 -3.52
N ILE A 12 2.30 7.24 -3.97
CA ILE A 12 2.44 8.55 -4.64
C ILE A 12 1.60 8.61 -5.92
N GLU A 13 1.64 7.56 -6.75
CA GLU A 13 0.81 7.48 -7.96
C GLU A 13 -0.69 7.54 -7.62
N LEU A 14 -1.12 6.90 -6.53
CA LEU A 14 -2.51 7.01 -6.07
C LEU A 14 -2.87 8.46 -5.70
N LEU A 15 -2.03 9.12 -4.89
CA LEU A 15 -2.26 10.49 -4.41
C LEU A 15 -2.29 11.52 -5.54
N ILE A 16 -1.57 11.28 -6.63
CA ILE A 16 -1.52 12.19 -7.78
C ILE A 16 -2.68 11.94 -8.75
N SER A 17 -2.92 10.68 -9.09
CA SER A 17 -3.85 10.34 -10.17
C SER A 17 -5.31 10.30 -9.73
N TYR A 18 -5.59 10.24 -8.43
CA TYR A 18 -6.94 10.05 -7.92
C TYR A 18 -7.34 11.09 -6.86
N PRO A 19 -8.61 11.53 -6.86
CA PRO A 19 -9.15 12.33 -5.76
C PRO A 19 -9.07 11.57 -4.43
N VAL A 20 -8.78 12.27 -3.33
CA VAL A 20 -8.70 11.68 -1.98
C VAL A 20 -9.96 10.90 -1.60
N LYS A 21 -11.14 11.38 -1.99
CA LYS A 21 -12.41 10.67 -1.76
C LYS A 21 -12.46 9.28 -2.41
N ASP A 22 -11.80 9.10 -3.55
CA ASP A 22 -11.74 7.84 -4.27
C ASP A 22 -10.72 6.93 -3.59
N ILE A 23 -9.55 7.45 -3.21
CA ILE A 23 -8.54 6.71 -2.43
C ILE A 23 -9.12 6.24 -1.09
N LEU A 24 -10.00 7.04 -0.47
CA LEU A 24 -10.70 6.66 0.76
C LEU A 24 -11.49 5.35 0.58
N THR A 25 -12.07 5.12 -0.61
CA THR A 25 -12.77 3.86 -0.92
C THR A 25 -11.83 2.67 -1.05
N LEU A 26 -10.56 2.87 -1.39
CA LEU A 26 -9.52 1.83 -1.41
C LEU A 26 -9.09 1.47 0.01
N VAL A 27 -8.74 2.47 0.81
CA VAL A 27 -8.21 2.24 2.16
C VAL A 27 -9.28 1.71 3.10
N LYS A 28 -10.56 2.05 2.89
CA LYS A 28 -11.67 1.49 3.70
C LYS A 28 -12.05 0.05 3.34
N ARG A 29 -11.45 -0.57 2.32
CA ARG A 29 -11.72 -1.97 1.95
C ARG A 29 -11.24 -2.96 3.00
N ASP A 30 -10.23 -2.59 3.77
CA ASP A 30 -9.63 -3.45 4.78
C ASP A 30 -9.22 -2.62 6.00
N SER A 31 -9.66 -3.03 7.19
CA SER A 31 -9.42 -2.29 8.45
C SER A 31 -7.95 -2.19 8.85
N ARG A 32 -7.06 -2.99 8.23
CA ARG A 32 -5.62 -2.91 8.44
C ARG A 32 -4.98 -1.69 7.77
N PHE A 33 -5.66 -1.02 6.83
CA PHE A 33 -5.27 0.31 6.39
C PHE A 33 -5.57 1.34 7.47
N ASN A 34 -4.63 1.49 8.40
CA ASN A 34 -4.67 2.51 9.44
C ASN A 34 -3.70 3.66 9.13
N ILE A 35 -3.80 4.73 9.93
CA ILE A 35 -2.93 5.93 9.80
C ILE A 35 -1.45 5.55 9.83
N LYS A 36 -1.07 4.58 10.67
CA LYS A 36 0.32 4.12 10.74
C LYS A 36 0.76 3.53 9.40
N LEU A 37 -0.01 2.61 8.82
CA LEU A 37 0.32 2.02 7.52
C LEU A 37 0.38 3.08 6.42
N LEU A 38 -0.56 4.02 6.37
CA LEU A 38 -0.54 5.10 5.37
C LEU A 38 0.67 6.03 5.50
N ASN A 39 1.11 6.28 6.73
CA ASN A 39 2.38 6.99 6.97
C ASN A 39 3.57 6.12 6.56
N ASP A 40 3.54 4.82 6.85
CA ASP A 40 4.61 3.90 6.47
C ASP A 40 4.75 3.79 4.95
N LEU A 41 3.67 3.93 4.18
CA LEU A 41 3.71 3.99 2.72
C LEU A 41 4.26 5.32 2.19
N TYR A 42 4.10 6.42 2.93
CA TYR A 42 4.47 7.75 2.50
C TYR A 42 5.92 8.12 2.84
N PHE A 43 6.38 7.82 4.06
CA PHE A 43 7.70 8.24 4.53
C PHE A 43 8.85 7.37 4.02
N GLU A 44 9.98 8.01 3.75
CA GLU A 44 11.13 7.39 3.09
C GLU A 44 11.78 6.27 3.93
N ASP A 45 11.90 6.45 5.24
CA ASP A 45 12.58 5.50 6.14
C ASP A 45 11.68 4.37 6.66
N SER A 46 10.41 4.37 6.29
CA SER A 46 9.49 3.36 6.74
C SER A 46 9.72 2.02 6.05
N VAL A 47 9.45 0.97 6.82
CA VAL A 47 9.64 -0.41 6.41
C VAL A 47 8.35 -1.15 6.67
N VAL A 48 7.92 -1.93 5.68
CA VAL A 48 6.75 -2.80 5.79
C VAL A 48 7.16 -4.26 5.87
N ASP A 49 6.32 -5.08 6.49
CA ASP A 49 6.42 -6.52 6.40
C ASP A 49 5.71 -7.06 5.14
N GLU A 50 5.93 -8.35 4.84
CA GLU A 50 5.37 -9.02 3.66
C GLU A 50 3.84 -9.06 3.67
N SER A 51 3.23 -9.19 4.84
CA SER A 51 1.77 -9.25 4.99
C SER A 51 1.13 -7.90 4.62
N ALA A 52 1.71 -6.81 5.12
CA ALA A 52 1.31 -5.46 4.77
C ALA A 52 1.55 -5.16 3.28
N TYR A 53 2.70 -5.58 2.73
CA TYR A 53 2.98 -5.42 1.30
C TYR A 53 1.91 -6.12 0.45
N ARG A 54 1.65 -7.41 0.73
CA ARG A 54 0.65 -8.21 0.02
C ARG A 54 -0.75 -7.62 0.11
N LEU A 55 -1.12 -7.18 1.30
CA LEU A 55 -2.39 -6.50 1.54
C LEU A 55 -2.52 -5.28 0.63
N VAL A 56 -1.55 -4.38 0.66
CA VAL A 56 -1.61 -3.12 -0.08
C VAL A 56 -1.71 -3.38 -1.57
N MET A 57 -0.81 -4.21 -2.12
CA MET A 57 -0.79 -4.49 -3.56
C MET A 57 -2.06 -5.17 -4.04
N ASN A 58 -2.56 -6.18 -3.33
CA ASN A 58 -3.81 -6.85 -3.71
C ASN A 58 -5.02 -5.91 -3.62
N CYS A 59 -5.07 -5.04 -2.60
CA CYS A 59 -6.13 -4.04 -2.48
C CYS A 59 -6.08 -3.01 -3.62
N VAL A 60 -4.89 -2.55 -4.02
CA VAL A 60 -4.71 -1.65 -5.16
C VAL A 60 -5.19 -2.32 -6.45
N VAL A 61 -4.71 -3.53 -6.76
CA VAL A 61 -5.11 -4.27 -7.98
C VAL A 61 -6.63 -4.45 -8.03
N ASN A 62 -7.23 -4.96 -6.97
CA ASN A 62 -8.67 -5.21 -6.92
C ASN A 62 -9.48 -3.91 -7.04
N TRP A 63 -9.01 -2.83 -6.41
CA TRP A 63 -9.66 -1.53 -6.49
C TRP A 63 -9.62 -0.95 -7.91
N LEU A 64 -8.49 -1.09 -8.62
CA LEU A 64 -8.38 -0.69 -10.04
C LEU A 64 -9.35 -1.49 -10.91
N TYR A 65 -9.42 -2.81 -10.72
CA TYR A 65 -10.36 -3.66 -11.45
C TYR A 65 -11.84 -3.30 -11.24
N ASP A 66 -12.23 -2.95 -10.02
CA ASP A 66 -13.59 -2.51 -9.72
C ASP A 66 -13.94 -1.23 -10.46
N ARG A 67 -12.97 -0.33 -10.59
CA ARG A 67 -13.06 0.91 -11.36
C ARG A 67 -13.00 0.72 -12.87
N GLY A 68 -12.74 -0.50 -13.34
CA GLY A 68 -12.57 -0.79 -14.77
C GLY A 68 -11.23 -0.30 -15.32
N GLU A 69 -10.24 -0.10 -14.46
CA GLU A 69 -8.91 0.38 -14.84
C GLU A 69 -7.93 -0.78 -14.96
N ASN A 70 -7.01 -0.68 -15.92
CA ASN A 70 -5.97 -1.67 -16.16
C ASN A 70 -4.80 -1.50 -15.17
N PRO A 71 -4.48 -2.51 -14.32
CA PRO A 71 -3.32 -2.43 -13.43
C PRO A 71 -1.98 -2.31 -14.16
N ASP A 72 -1.84 -2.87 -15.36
CA ASP A 72 -0.62 -2.73 -16.16
C ASP A 72 -0.43 -1.28 -16.61
N ALA A 73 -1.52 -0.59 -16.98
CA ALA A 73 -1.49 0.83 -17.30
C ALA A 73 -1.19 1.70 -16.06
N PHE A 74 -1.65 1.29 -14.87
CA PHE A 74 -1.28 1.96 -13.62
C PHE A 74 0.23 1.86 -13.36
N VAL A 75 0.83 0.69 -13.54
CA VAL A 75 2.29 0.51 -13.44
C VAL A 75 3.02 1.35 -14.48
N GLN A 76 2.51 1.41 -15.72
CA GLN A 76 3.12 2.23 -16.76
C GLN A 76 3.18 3.72 -16.39
N ARG A 77 2.13 4.27 -15.75
CA ARG A 77 2.17 5.67 -15.27
C ARG A 77 3.26 5.92 -14.23
N ILE A 78 3.55 4.94 -13.37
CA ILE A 78 4.69 5.03 -12.43
C ILE A 78 6.01 5.12 -13.21
N ILE A 79 6.20 4.26 -14.21
CA ILE A 79 7.39 4.25 -15.06
C ILE A 79 7.54 5.59 -15.80
N ASP A 80 6.44 6.13 -16.33
CA ASP A 80 6.42 7.40 -17.07
C ASP A 80 6.83 8.57 -16.16
N ARG A 81 6.35 8.61 -14.91
CA ARG A 81 6.78 9.60 -13.92
C ARG A 81 8.24 9.46 -13.54
N CYS A 82 8.72 8.24 -13.35
CA CYS A 82 10.15 8.00 -13.13
C CYS A 82 11.00 8.49 -14.30
N SER A 83 10.52 8.32 -15.53
CA SER A 83 11.17 8.81 -16.74
C SER A 83 11.19 10.34 -16.82
N ALA A 84 10.11 10.99 -16.38
CA ALA A 84 10.01 12.43 -16.28
C ALA A 84 10.75 13.03 -15.07
N PHE A 85 11.21 12.20 -14.12
CA PHE A 85 11.73 12.62 -12.81
C PHE A 85 10.72 13.53 -12.07
N GLU A 86 9.43 13.24 -12.20
CA GLU A 86 8.33 13.96 -11.58
C GLU A 86 7.79 13.16 -10.41
N ALA A 87 7.66 13.78 -9.23
CA ALA A 87 7.08 13.16 -8.04
C ALA A 87 7.66 11.78 -7.69
N ILE A 88 8.99 11.63 -7.77
CA ILE A 88 9.67 10.40 -7.37
C ILE A 88 10.25 10.56 -5.95
N PRO A 89 10.29 9.52 -5.11
CA PRO A 89 10.97 9.60 -3.82
C PRO A 89 12.50 9.55 -4.01
N ALA A 90 13.08 10.61 -4.56
CA ALA A 90 14.46 10.64 -5.07
C ALA A 90 15.50 10.29 -3.99
N ARG A 91 15.28 10.72 -2.75
CA ARG A 91 16.12 10.35 -1.60
C ARG A 91 16.04 8.86 -1.27
N SER A 92 14.84 8.28 -1.20
CA SER A 92 14.66 6.83 -1.04
C SER A 92 15.38 6.05 -2.14
N VAL A 93 15.25 6.50 -3.38
CA VAL A 93 15.94 5.90 -4.54
C VAL A 93 17.45 5.97 -4.34
N LEU A 94 18.02 7.16 -4.11
CA LEU A 94 19.47 7.35 -3.93
C LEU A 94 20.02 6.49 -2.80
N ARG A 95 19.35 6.46 -1.65
CA ARG A 95 19.73 5.64 -0.51
C ARG A 95 19.79 4.15 -0.88
N SER A 96 18.86 3.68 -1.70
CA SER A 96 18.88 2.29 -2.19
C SER A 96 20.05 1.97 -3.14
N TYR A 97 20.66 3.00 -3.74
CA TYR A 97 21.84 2.88 -4.61
C TYR A 97 23.16 3.21 -3.91
N LEU A 98 23.13 3.80 -2.71
CA LEU A 98 24.31 4.26 -1.98
C LEU A 98 25.45 3.21 -1.92
N PRO A 99 25.20 1.91 -1.65
CA PRO A 99 26.25 0.89 -1.61
C PRO A 99 26.92 0.59 -2.96
N TYR A 100 26.33 1.05 -4.07
CA TYR A 100 26.73 0.71 -5.44
C TYR A 100 27.21 1.91 -6.25
N ILE A 101 27.19 3.14 -5.69
CA ILE A 101 27.51 4.36 -6.44
C ILE A 101 28.84 4.26 -7.19
N SER A 102 29.91 3.82 -6.50
CA SER A 102 31.23 3.67 -7.13
C SER A 102 31.25 2.67 -8.28
N GLN A 103 30.46 1.60 -8.20
CA GLN A 103 30.35 0.60 -9.26
C GLN A 103 29.67 1.19 -10.50
N PHE A 104 28.66 2.05 -10.32
CA PHE A 104 27.97 2.71 -11.43
C PHE A 104 28.83 3.73 -12.18
N TYR A 105 29.81 4.36 -11.51
CA TYR A 105 30.78 5.23 -12.19
C TYR A 105 31.92 4.46 -12.87
N ALA A 106 32.13 3.19 -12.50
CA ALA A 106 33.22 2.36 -13.02
C ALA A 106 32.75 1.32 -14.06
N THR A 107 31.45 1.08 -14.19
CA THR A 107 30.91 0.04 -15.07
C THR A 107 30.97 0.44 -16.54
N GLU A 108 31.22 -0.55 -17.40
CA GLU A 108 31.12 -0.43 -18.86
C GLU A 108 29.68 -0.64 -19.36
N ASP A 109 28.79 -1.11 -18.49
CA ASP A 109 27.37 -1.30 -18.79
C ASP A 109 26.51 -1.04 -17.54
N VAL A 110 25.84 0.11 -17.53
CA VAL A 110 24.96 0.54 -16.43
C VAL A 110 23.73 -0.35 -16.32
N ARG A 111 23.21 -0.84 -17.47
CA ARG A 111 21.99 -1.64 -17.50
C ARG A 111 22.24 -3.06 -17.00
N GLN A 112 23.39 -3.64 -17.36
CA GLN A 112 23.81 -4.91 -16.76
C GLN A 112 24.02 -4.79 -15.24
N LEU A 113 24.69 -3.73 -14.77
CA LEU A 113 24.88 -3.52 -13.34
C LEU A 113 23.55 -3.33 -12.59
N CYS A 114 22.55 -2.69 -13.20
CA CYS A 114 21.19 -2.62 -12.65
C CYS A 114 20.60 -4.01 -12.38
N LEU A 115 20.82 -4.98 -13.28
CA LEU A 115 20.37 -6.36 -13.09
C LEU A 115 21.22 -7.09 -12.04
N ASP A 116 22.54 -6.89 -12.03
CA ASP A 116 23.48 -7.54 -11.10
C ASP A 116 23.20 -7.24 -9.63
N ILE A 117 22.68 -6.05 -9.33
CA ILE A 117 22.39 -5.63 -7.95
C ILE A 117 20.97 -5.97 -7.49
N ILE A 118 20.08 -6.48 -8.36
CA ILE A 118 18.72 -6.92 -7.98
C ILE A 118 18.75 -7.84 -6.76
N PRO A 119 19.56 -8.92 -6.71
CA PRO A 119 19.66 -9.80 -5.53
C PRO A 119 19.90 -9.06 -4.22
N LYS A 120 20.71 -7.99 -4.26
CA LYS A 120 21.11 -7.25 -3.07
C LYS A 120 20.12 -6.14 -2.70
N ARG A 121 19.38 -5.60 -3.69
CA ARG A 121 18.35 -4.58 -3.48
C ARG A 121 17.01 -5.15 -3.04
N TYR A 122 16.75 -6.42 -3.36
CA TYR A 122 15.48 -7.08 -3.08
C TYR A 122 15.73 -8.38 -2.29
N PRO A 123 15.97 -8.30 -0.97
CA PRO A 123 16.36 -9.44 -0.14
C PRO A 123 15.28 -10.52 0.02
N LEU A 124 14.07 -10.29 -0.49
CA LEU A 124 12.99 -11.28 -0.53
C LEU A 124 13.12 -12.29 -1.68
N LEU A 125 13.98 -11.97 -2.65
CA LEU A 125 14.27 -12.89 -3.73
C LEU A 125 15.18 -13.98 -3.16
N ASN A 126 14.68 -15.20 -3.12
CA ASN A 126 15.41 -16.38 -2.70
C ASN A 126 16.15 -17.01 -3.88
N GLU A 127 17.38 -17.43 -3.61
CA GLU A 127 18.31 -18.03 -4.57
C GLU A 127 18.39 -17.28 -5.92
N PRO A 128 18.47 -15.94 -5.94
CA PRO A 128 18.46 -15.20 -7.19
C PRO A 128 19.79 -15.41 -7.92
N LYS A 129 19.73 -15.82 -9.20
CA LYS A 129 20.92 -16.01 -10.03
C LYS A 129 20.61 -15.84 -11.52
N PHE A 130 21.66 -15.63 -12.30
CA PHE A 130 21.55 -15.69 -13.76
C PHE A 130 21.82 -17.11 -14.22
N LEU A 131 20.87 -17.68 -14.95
CA LEU A 131 21.00 -19.02 -15.55
C LEU A 131 21.85 -18.99 -16.81
N LYS A 132 21.76 -17.89 -17.55
CA LYS A 132 22.36 -17.76 -18.87
C LYS A 132 22.56 -16.29 -19.20
N ARG A 133 23.72 -15.95 -19.77
CA ARG A 133 24.05 -14.63 -20.30
C ARG A 133 24.77 -14.78 -21.62
N GLU A 134 24.22 -14.20 -22.67
CA GLU A 134 24.78 -14.23 -24.01
C GLU A 134 24.84 -12.82 -24.60
N LEU A 135 25.81 -12.61 -25.48
CA LEU A 135 25.89 -11.43 -26.33
C LEU A 135 25.63 -11.90 -27.76
N VAL A 136 24.47 -11.54 -28.31
CA VAL A 136 24.03 -11.87 -29.67
C VAL A 136 24.05 -10.59 -30.49
N GLY A 137 25.10 -10.43 -31.28
CA GLY A 137 25.35 -9.15 -31.97
C GLY A 137 25.67 -8.05 -30.95
N ASP A 138 24.88 -6.97 -30.94
CA ASP A 138 24.97 -5.89 -29.95
C ASP A 138 23.94 -5.99 -28.83
N LEU A 139 23.17 -7.08 -28.76
CA LEU A 139 22.15 -7.31 -27.74
C LEU A 139 22.64 -8.32 -26.70
N ARG A 140 22.53 -7.96 -25.42
CA ARG A 140 22.60 -8.90 -24.30
C ARG A 140 21.27 -9.64 -24.20
N GLN A 141 21.37 -10.96 -24.05
CA GLN A 141 20.25 -11.84 -23.77
C GLN A 141 20.53 -12.57 -22.47
N GLU A 142 19.73 -12.30 -21.44
CA GLU A 142 19.98 -12.80 -20.09
C GLU A 142 18.74 -13.46 -19.48
N TYR A 143 18.96 -14.59 -18.81
CA TYR A 143 17.91 -15.32 -18.08
C TYR A 143 18.21 -15.22 -16.58
N PHE A 144 17.34 -14.53 -15.86
CA PHE A 144 17.42 -14.36 -14.42
C PHE A 144 16.37 -15.23 -13.74
N THR A 145 16.77 -15.97 -12.70
CA THR A 145 15.85 -16.76 -11.89
C THR A 145 15.81 -16.25 -10.47
N PHE A 146 14.65 -16.37 -9.83
CA PHE A 146 14.47 -16.14 -8.40
C PHE A 146 13.27 -16.92 -7.87
N ARG A 147 13.18 -17.03 -6.54
CA ARG A 147 12.06 -17.65 -5.83
C ARG A 147 11.50 -16.68 -4.78
N PHE A 148 10.24 -16.86 -4.43
CA PHE A 148 9.67 -16.39 -3.18
C PHE A 148 9.51 -17.59 -2.23
N ASP A 149 9.55 -17.34 -0.91
CA ASP A 149 9.26 -18.36 0.11
C ASP A 149 7.87 -18.99 -0.06
N SER A 150 6.93 -18.22 -0.60
CA SER A 150 5.61 -18.70 -0.97
C SER A 150 5.17 -18.03 -2.27
N PRO A 151 4.55 -18.77 -3.22
CA PRO A 151 3.95 -18.16 -4.40
C PRO A 151 2.99 -17.03 -4.02
N GLY A 152 3.13 -15.89 -4.69
CA GLY A 152 2.28 -14.72 -4.45
C GLY A 152 2.44 -14.06 -3.07
N VAL A 153 3.57 -14.26 -2.38
CA VAL A 153 3.84 -13.68 -1.05
C VAL A 153 3.74 -12.15 -1.03
N LEU A 154 4.10 -11.48 -2.13
CA LEU A 154 4.04 -10.01 -2.24
C LEU A 154 2.78 -9.49 -2.91
N VAL A 155 2.16 -10.27 -3.78
CA VAL A 155 0.97 -9.91 -4.57
C VAL A 155 0.57 -11.14 -5.36
N THR A 156 -0.72 -11.33 -5.63
CA THR A 156 -1.22 -12.51 -6.35
C THR A 156 -0.49 -12.74 -7.68
N ASN A 157 -0.39 -11.70 -8.51
CA ASN A 157 0.39 -11.72 -9.75
C ASN A 157 1.58 -10.75 -9.67
N PRO A 158 2.80 -11.23 -9.39
CA PRO A 158 3.97 -10.38 -9.22
C PRO A 158 4.58 -9.89 -10.54
N MET A 159 4.19 -10.45 -11.68
CA MET A 159 4.88 -10.24 -12.96
C MET A 159 4.89 -8.76 -13.37
N ARG A 160 3.71 -8.11 -13.42
CA ARG A 160 3.59 -6.70 -13.82
C ARG A 160 4.41 -5.75 -12.92
N TRP A 161 4.41 -6.04 -11.62
CA TRP A 161 5.11 -5.23 -10.63
C TRP A 161 6.62 -5.42 -10.70
N PHE A 162 7.08 -6.67 -10.91
CA PHE A 162 8.49 -6.95 -11.12
C PHE A 162 9.01 -6.29 -12.41
N ILE A 163 8.27 -6.40 -13.51
CA ILE A 163 8.63 -5.75 -14.78
C ILE A 163 8.75 -4.24 -14.59
N GLY A 164 7.76 -3.60 -13.98
CA GLY A 164 7.79 -2.16 -13.71
C GLY A 164 8.98 -1.75 -12.85
N LEU A 165 9.20 -2.46 -11.74
CA LEU A 165 10.31 -2.22 -10.82
C LEU A 165 11.67 -2.30 -11.53
N VAL A 166 11.87 -3.30 -12.38
CA VAL A 166 13.14 -3.51 -13.08
C VAL A 166 13.35 -2.45 -14.16
N GLN A 167 12.31 -2.03 -14.88
CA GLN A 167 12.42 -0.95 -15.87
C GLN A 167 12.85 0.38 -15.26
N ILE A 168 12.37 0.71 -14.06
CA ILE A 168 12.66 1.98 -13.38
C ILE A 168 14.17 2.13 -13.07
N GLY A 169 14.89 1.03 -12.84
CA GLY A 169 16.31 1.07 -12.47
C GLY A 169 17.18 1.85 -13.46
N PRO A 170 17.31 1.39 -14.71
CA PRO A 170 18.04 2.09 -15.78
C PRO A 170 17.56 3.52 -16.03
N ILE A 171 16.24 3.75 -16.00
CA ILE A 171 15.61 5.05 -16.26
C ILE A 171 16.12 6.10 -15.25
N LEU A 172 16.10 5.76 -13.96
CA LEU A 172 16.55 6.65 -12.90
C LEU A 172 18.06 6.89 -12.90
N LEU A 173 18.82 6.05 -13.63
CA LEU A 173 20.27 6.17 -13.82
C LEU A 173 20.65 6.76 -15.19
N ASN A 174 19.73 7.52 -15.79
CA ASN A 174 19.95 8.27 -17.04
C ASN A 174 20.31 7.37 -18.24
N THR A 175 19.72 6.17 -18.28
CA THR A 175 19.81 5.24 -19.40
C THR A 175 18.41 4.81 -19.86
N PRO A 176 18.23 4.34 -21.11
CA PRO A 176 16.95 3.77 -21.53
C PRO A 176 16.61 2.50 -20.75
N ALA A 177 15.31 2.19 -20.66
CA ALA A 177 14.84 0.91 -20.15
C ALA A 177 15.32 -0.28 -21.02
N TYR A 178 15.01 -1.50 -20.59
CA TYR A 178 15.28 -2.71 -21.37
C TYR A 178 14.32 -2.80 -22.56
N GLU A 179 14.83 -3.24 -23.70
CA GLU A 179 14.13 -3.34 -24.98
C GLU A 179 13.05 -4.42 -24.92
N HIS A 180 13.33 -5.55 -24.26
CA HIS A 180 12.33 -6.58 -24.01
C HIS A 180 12.53 -7.26 -22.65
N ILE A 181 11.43 -7.46 -21.93
CA ILE A 181 11.37 -8.23 -20.68
C ILE A 181 10.18 -9.18 -20.80
N SER A 182 10.40 -10.47 -20.55
CA SER A 182 9.30 -11.44 -20.50
C SER A 182 9.57 -12.55 -19.49
N PHE A 183 8.51 -13.00 -18.81
CA PHE A 183 8.61 -14.20 -17.99
C PHE A 183 8.55 -15.44 -18.87
N ARG A 184 9.50 -16.34 -18.64
CA ARG A 184 9.52 -17.69 -19.21
C ARG A 184 8.85 -18.69 -18.29
N ALA A 185 8.98 -18.47 -16.98
CA ALA A 185 8.30 -19.24 -15.95
C ALA A 185 7.90 -18.34 -14.78
N SER A 186 6.81 -18.69 -14.09
CA SER A 186 6.31 -18.02 -12.90
C SER A 186 5.92 -19.04 -11.83
N GLN A 187 6.26 -18.74 -10.56
CA GLN A 187 5.81 -19.54 -9.43
C GLN A 187 4.30 -19.43 -9.19
N THR A 188 3.67 -18.33 -9.60
CA THR A 188 2.22 -18.16 -9.52
C THR A 188 1.55 -19.23 -10.39
N SER A 189 0.55 -19.92 -9.84
CA SER A 189 -0.20 -20.91 -10.61
C SER A 189 -1.02 -20.25 -11.73
N PHE A 190 -1.38 -21.01 -12.75
CA PHE A 190 -2.17 -20.50 -13.87
C PHE A 190 -3.52 -19.93 -13.39
N ILE A 191 -4.16 -20.60 -12.42
CA ILE A 191 -5.45 -20.18 -11.87
C ILE A 191 -5.32 -18.91 -11.04
N GLU A 192 -4.31 -18.80 -10.19
CA GLU A 192 -4.08 -17.58 -9.41
C GLU A 192 -3.76 -16.39 -10.29
N ALA A 193 -3.00 -16.59 -11.38
CA ALA A 193 -2.66 -15.54 -12.34
C ALA A 193 -3.87 -14.96 -13.09
N LEU A 194 -5.00 -15.69 -13.14
CA LEU A 194 -6.27 -15.17 -13.64
C LEU A 194 -6.95 -14.19 -12.70
N GLU A 195 -6.46 -14.04 -11.45
CA GLU A 195 -6.91 -13.04 -10.46
C GLU A 195 -8.44 -13.03 -10.23
N ASN A 196 -9.09 -14.19 -10.38
CA ASN A 196 -10.56 -14.37 -10.35
C ASN A 196 -11.33 -13.49 -11.36
N ARG A 197 -10.65 -12.99 -12.39
CA ARG A 197 -11.25 -12.18 -13.47
C ARG A 197 -11.91 -13.05 -14.52
N VAL A 198 -11.32 -14.22 -14.78
CA VAL A 198 -11.76 -15.15 -15.81
C VAL A 198 -11.68 -16.58 -15.27
N ASN A 199 -12.69 -17.39 -15.60
CA ASN A 199 -12.71 -18.80 -15.25
C ASN A 199 -11.99 -19.64 -16.29
N ALA A 200 -11.16 -20.57 -15.82
CA ALA A 200 -10.51 -21.57 -16.66
C ALA A 200 -11.06 -22.97 -16.36
N GLU A 201 -11.25 -23.75 -17.41
CA GLU A 201 -11.62 -25.16 -17.36
C GLU A 201 -10.39 -26.01 -17.65
N MET A 202 -10.00 -26.86 -16.69
CA MET A 202 -9.01 -27.90 -16.94
C MET A 202 -9.74 -29.15 -17.44
N ARG A 203 -9.40 -29.63 -18.63
CA ARG A 203 -10.06 -30.80 -19.24
C ARG A 203 -9.13 -32.02 -19.21
N GLU A 204 -9.74 -33.20 -19.28
CA GLU A 204 -9.00 -34.48 -19.32
C GLU A 204 -8.15 -34.66 -20.59
N ASP A 205 -8.39 -33.85 -21.62
CA ASP A 205 -7.60 -33.82 -22.86
C ASP A 205 -6.19 -33.23 -22.69
N GLY A 206 -5.87 -32.75 -21.48
CA GLY A 206 -4.56 -32.18 -21.14
C GLY A 206 -4.42 -30.69 -21.46
N PHE A 207 -5.53 -30.02 -21.81
CA PHE A 207 -5.57 -28.61 -22.17
C PHE A 207 -6.40 -27.78 -21.19
N ILE A 208 -6.07 -26.49 -21.16
CA ILE A 208 -6.76 -25.48 -20.35
C ILE A 208 -7.55 -24.58 -21.29
N TYR A 209 -8.82 -24.38 -20.97
CA TYR A 209 -9.74 -23.59 -21.76
C TYR A 209 -10.24 -22.37 -20.99
N VAL A 210 -10.39 -21.25 -21.68
CA VAL A 210 -10.99 -20.02 -21.17
C VAL A 210 -12.01 -19.54 -22.20
N GLY A 211 -13.28 -19.45 -21.80
CA GLY A 211 -14.37 -19.09 -22.71
C GLY A 211 -14.46 -20.03 -23.92
N GLY A 212 -14.21 -21.33 -23.73
CA GLY A 212 -14.21 -22.33 -24.79
C GLY A 212 -12.99 -22.30 -25.73
N ARG A 213 -12.06 -21.35 -25.56
CA ARG A 213 -10.80 -21.28 -26.32
C ARG A 213 -9.69 -22.01 -25.58
N GLN A 214 -8.90 -22.79 -26.29
CA GLN A 214 -7.71 -23.44 -25.74
C GLN A 214 -6.62 -22.39 -25.49
N VAL A 215 -6.23 -22.19 -24.24
CA VAL A 215 -5.27 -21.14 -23.82
C VAL A 215 -4.03 -21.67 -23.13
N GLY A 216 -4.05 -22.93 -22.69
CA GLY A 216 -2.90 -23.55 -22.03
C GLY A 216 -2.86 -25.06 -22.24
N ARG A 217 -1.73 -25.66 -21.91
CA ARG A 217 -1.55 -27.12 -21.88
C ARG A 217 -0.70 -27.54 -20.70
N TYR A 218 -0.91 -28.75 -20.20
CA TYR A 218 0.03 -29.33 -19.23
C TYR A 218 1.42 -29.48 -19.87
N ALA A 219 2.41 -29.18 -19.06
CA ALA A 219 3.82 -29.35 -19.36
C ALA A 219 4.58 -29.61 -18.04
N SER A 220 5.88 -29.78 -18.13
CA SER A 220 6.78 -29.82 -16.99
C SER A 220 7.70 -28.60 -16.98
N PHE A 221 8.28 -28.29 -15.82
CA PHE A 221 9.33 -27.28 -15.77
C PHE A 221 10.58 -27.69 -16.60
N GLY A 222 10.84 -28.99 -16.75
CA GLY A 222 11.87 -29.50 -17.65
C GLY A 222 11.63 -29.12 -19.11
N ASP A 223 10.38 -29.11 -19.56
CA ASP A 223 10.02 -28.63 -20.91
C ASP A 223 10.33 -27.14 -21.07
N CYS A 224 10.07 -26.32 -20.04
CA CYS A 224 10.45 -24.91 -20.01
C CYS A 224 11.96 -24.74 -20.14
N SER A 225 12.73 -25.48 -19.33
CA SER A 225 14.20 -25.42 -19.34
C SER A 225 14.78 -25.81 -20.69
N ALA A 226 14.24 -26.87 -21.32
CA ALA A 226 14.65 -27.33 -22.64
C ALA A 226 14.29 -26.31 -23.74
N GLU A 227 13.07 -25.74 -23.71
CA GLU A 227 12.61 -24.78 -24.71
C GLU A 227 13.45 -23.51 -24.75
N PHE A 228 13.85 -22.99 -23.59
CA PHE A 228 14.65 -21.76 -23.50
C PHE A 228 16.16 -22.01 -23.38
N GLY A 229 16.58 -23.27 -23.43
CA GLY A 229 18.00 -23.66 -23.34
C GLY A 229 18.67 -23.18 -22.07
N VAL A 230 17.96 -23.26 -20.93
CA VAL A 230 18.50 -22.92 -19.60
C VAL A 230 18.81 -24.19 -18.80
N GLU A 231 19.98 -24.22 -18.17
CA GLU A 231 20.38 -25.34 -17.33
C GLU A 231 19.70 -25.27 -15.96
N TRP A 232 19.30 -26.43 -15.44
CA TRP A 232 18.70 -26.56 -14.11
C TRP A 232 19.23 -27.81 -13.40
N ASP A 233 19.76 -27.64 -12.19
CA ASP A 233 20.50 -28.71 -11.51
C ASP A 233 19.59 -29.64 -10.71
N VAL A 234 18.38 -29.19 -10.37
CA VAL A 234 17.47 -29.93 -9.49
C VAL A 234 16.52 -30.79 -10.30
N GLU A 235 16.84 -32.08 -10.42
CA GLU A 235 16.10 -33.02 -11.28
C GLU A 235 14.65 -33.26 -10.83
N ALA A 236 14.37 -33.18 -9.53
CA ALA A 236 13.01 -33.27 -9.01
C ALA A 236 12.15 -32.08 -9.45
N GLU A 237 12.72 -30.87 -9.51
CA GLU A 237 12.04 -29.65 -9.91
C GLU A 237 11.73 -29.65 -11.41
N LYS A 238 12.59 -30.22 -12.26
CA LYS A 238 12.29 -30.41 -13.69
C LYS A 238 11.04 -31.23 -13.94
N LYS A 239 10.71 -32.18 -13.04
CA LYS A 239 9.52 -33.03 -13.15
C LYS A 239 8.26 -32.38 -12.61
N MET A 240 8.36 -31.19 -12.00
CA MET A 240 7.18 -30.49 -11.51
C MET A 240 6.25 -30.12 -12.66
N ALA A 241 4.96 -30.38 -12.45
CA ALA A 241 3.92 -30.05 -13.41
C ALA A 241 3.73 -28.53 -13.48
N CYS A 242 3.63 -28.03 -14.70
CA CYS A 242 3.36 -26.64 -15.01
C CYS A 242 2.26 -26.55 -16.07
N ILE A 243 1.76 -25.34 -16.29
CA ILE A 243 0.87 -25.04 -17.42
C ILE A 243 1.60 -24.08 -18.35
N LYS A 244 1.87 -24.52 -19.59
CA LYS A 244 2.37 -23.64 -20.64
C LYS A 244 1.20 -22.86 -21.23
N ALA A 245 1.27 -21.53 -21.16
CA ALA A 245 0.34 -20.66 -21.86
C ALA A 245 0.58 -20.69 -23.37
N LEU A 246 -0.49 -20.95 -24.13
CA LEU A 246 -0.47 -20.99 -25.59
C LEU A 246 -0.92 -19.66 -26.21
N GLU A 247 -1.76 -18.93 -25.51
CA GLU A 247 -2.28 -17.63 -25.90
C GLU A 247 -2.31 -16.68 -24.71
N ASP A 248 -2.34 -15.37 -24.99
CA ASP A 248 -2.60 -14.39 -23.97
C ASP A 248 -4.05 -14.52 -23.48
N VAL A 249 -4.25 -14.43 -22.17
CA VAL A 249 -5.58 -14.28 -21.57
C VAL A 249 -5.69 -12.87 -21.04
N VAL A 250 -6.68 -12.15 -21.55
CA VAL A 250 -6.91 -10.73 -21.26
C VAL A 250 -8.26 -10.59 -20.56
N ASP A 251 -8.32 -9.77 -19.52
CA ASP A 251 -9.58 -9.33 -18.92
C ASP A 251 -10.31 -8.39 -19.88
N GLU A 252 -11.44 -8.83 -20.45
CA GLU A 252 -12.21 -8.06 -21.44
C GLU A 252 -12.69 -6.70 -20.89
N LYS A 253 -12.90 -6.59 -19.58
CA LYS A 253 -13.40 -5.34 -18.97
C LYS A 253 -12.33 -4.25 -18.92
N THR A 254 -11.08 -4.63 -18.65
CA THR A 254 -10.00 -3.66 -18.36
C THR A 254 -8.87 -3.68 -19.39
N GLY A 255 -8.78 -4.73 -20.20
CA GLY A 255 -7.65 -4.97 -21.09
C GLY A 255 -6.38 -5.45 -20.38
N ALA A 256 -6.44 -5.78 -19.09
CA ALA A 256 -5.30 -6.29 -18.33
C ALA A 256 -4.89 -7.67 -18.84
N VAL A 257 -3.58 -7.88 -19.04
CA VAL A 257 -3.06 -9.20 -19.41
C VAL A 257 -2.88 -10.02 -18.14
N LEU A 258 -3.59 -11.14 -18.07
CA LEU A 258 -3.62 -12.04 -16.91
C LEU A 258 -2.62 -13.19 -17.11
N ILE A 259 -2.63 -13.76 -18.31
CA ILE A 259 -1.75 -14.84 -18.74
C ILE A 259 -0.98 -14.37 -19.96
N HIS A 260 0.33 -14.58 -19.96
CA HIS A 260 1.23 -14.24 -21.05
C HIS A 260 1.59 -15.49 -21.84
N LYS A 261 1.39 -15.43 -23.15
CA LYS A 261 1.74 -16.47 -24.12
C LYS A 261 3.20 -16.90 -23.97
N GLY A 262 3.41 -18.21 -23.98
CA GLY A 262 4.74 -18.82 -23.87
C GLY A 262 5.29 -18.94 -22.44
N CYS A 263 4.65 -18.33 -21.44
CA CYS A 263 5.06 -18.47 -20.05
C CYS A 263 4.57 -19.80 -19.44
N TYR A 264 5.40 -20.40 -18.59
CA TYR A 264 5.07 -21.58 -17.80
C TYR A 264 4.64 -21.18 -16.38
N TYR A 265 3.40 -21.48 -16.02
CA TYR A 265 2.82 -21.15 -14.71
C TYR A 265 2.85 -22.33 -13.75
N GLY A 266 2.96 -22.04 -12.45
CA GLY A 266 3.12 -23.05 -11.40
C GLY A 266 4.51 -23.68 -11.37
N ALA A 267 5.53 -22.95 -11.80
CA ALA A 267 6.91 -23.41 -11.84
C ALA A 267 7.57 -23.38 -10.43
N PRO A 268 8.64 -24.16 -10.19
CA PRO A 268 9.41 -24.11 -8.94
C PRO A 268 10.04 -22.74 -8.67
N ALA A 269 10.39 -22.00 -9.72
CA ALA A 269 11.02 -20.69 -9.67
C ALA A 269 10.47 -19.79 -10.79
N SER A 270 10.59 -18.48 -10.60
CA SER A 270 10.31 -17.51 -11.66
C SER A 270 11.56 -17.34 -12.51
N VAL A 271 11.40 -17.38 -13.84
CA VAL A 271 12.48 -17.18 -14.80
C VAL A 271 12.09 -16.01 -15.70
N VAL A 272 12.91 -14.97 -15.70
CA VAL A 272 12.71 -13.74 -16.47
C VAL A 272 13.79 -13.61 -17.51
N TYR A 273 13.38 -13.36 -18.74
CA TYR A 273 14.24 -13.09 -19.87
C TYR A 273 14.35 -11.58 -20.08
N PHE A 274 15.58 -11.12 -20.30
CA PHE A 274 15.92 -9.76 -20.65
C PHE A 274 16.63 -9.75 -22.00
N GLU A 275 16.23 -8.85 -22.87
CA GLU A 275 16.97 -8.49 -24.08
C GLU A 275 17.19 -6.98 -24.11
N TYR A 276 18.45 -6.58 -24.27
CA TYR A 276 18.81 -5.17 -24.29
C TYR A 276 20.17 -4.91 -24.92
N LYS A 277 20.36 -3.73 -25.52
CA LYS A 277 21.66 -3.33 -26.10
C LYS A 277 22.80 -3.35 -25.07
N ALA A 278 23.92 -3.96 -25.44
CA ALA A 278 25.10 -4.06 -24.59
C ALA A 278 25.86 -2.73 -24.50
N ASN A 279 26.68 -2.61 -23.45
CA ASN A 279 27.70 -1.57 -23.28
C ASN A 279 27.13 -0.15 -23.26
N VAL A 280 25.95 0.00 -22.62
CA VAL A 280 25.33 1.30 -22.41
C VAL A 280 25.93 1.94 -21.16
N VAL A 281 26.72 2.99 -21.38
CA VAL A 281 27.33 3.80 -20.32
C VAL A 281 26.53 5.07 -20.06
N ALA A 282 26.53 5.53 -18.81
CA ALA A 282 26.09 6.87 -18.43
C ALA A 282 27.22 7.53 -17.62
N PRO A 283 27.89 8.57 -18.15
CA PRO A 283 29.00 9.23 -17.44
C PRO A 283 28.59 9.83 -16.09
N GLU A 284 27.34 10.31 -16.01
CA GLU A 284 26.77 10.95 -14.82
C GLU A 284 25.42 10.28 -14.49
N PRO A 285 25.44 9.01 -14.02
CA PRO A 285 24.23 8.19 -13.90
C PRO A 285 23.24 8.78 -12.89
N PHE A 286 23.74 9.40 -11.82
CA PHE A 286 22.91 9.95 -10.75
C PHE A 286 22.52 11.42 -10.92
N ASN A 287 23.02 12.14 -11.94
CA ASN A 287 22.88 13.60 -12.01
C ASN A 287 21.41 14.07 -12.04
N LYS A 288 20.55 13.42 -12.85
CA LYS A 288 19.12 13.74 -12.87
C LYS A 288 18.44 13.45 -11.54
N LEU A 289 18.82 12.36 -10.88
CA LEU A 289 18.28 11.98 -9.58
C LEU A 289 18.70 12.95 -8.47
N MET A 290 19.96 13.37 -8.46
CA MET A 290 20.47 14.42 -7.55
C MET A 290 19.78 15.76 -7.80
N SER A 291 19.57 16.13 -9.07
CA SER A 291 18.82 17.34 -9.44
C SER A 291 17.36 17.26 -8.97
N ALA A 292 16.74 16.07 -9.03
CA ALA A 292 15.37 15.84 -8.60
C ALA A 292 15.22 16.00 -7.07
N VAL A 293 16.20 15.60 -6.26
CA VAL A 293 16.18 15.85 -4.81
C VAL A 293 15.99 17.33 -4.51
N VAL A 294 16.72 18.21 -5.21
CA VAL A 294 16.64 19.65 -4.99
C VAL A 294 15.34 20.23 -5.55
N LYS A 295 14.95 19.87 -6.78
CA LYS A 295 13.78 20.46 -7.44
C LYS A 295 12.45 20.05 -6.80
N GLN A 296 12.31 18.77 -6.45
CA GLN A 296 11.02 18.25 -6.04
C GLN A 296 10.59 18.75 -4.67
N GLU A 297 11.54 19.00 -3.75
CA GLU A 297 11.26 19.54 -2.42
C GLU A 297 10.46 20.85 -2.46
N PHE A 298 10.56 21.62 -3.54
CA PHE A 298 9.90 22.91 -3.66
C PHE A 298 8.66 22.89 -4.57
N ASP A 299 8.67 22.12 -5.66
CA ASP A 299 7.65 22.28 -6.71
C ASP A 299 6.65 21.12 -6.83
N ALA A 300 7.08 19.88 -6.56
CA ALA A 300 6.29 18.68 -6.87
C ALA A 300 5.61 18.04 -5.64
N TRP A 301 6.17 18.26 -4.45
CA TRP A 301 5.69 17.60 -3.23
C TRP A 301 4.49 18.27 -2.56
N GLU A 302 4.26 19.56 -2.75
CA GLU A 302 3.15 20.27 -2.10
C GLU A 302 1.77 19.65 -2.41
N PRO A 303 1.42 19.34 -3.68
CA PRO A 303 0.15 18.70 -4.00
C PRO A 303 0.02 17.30 -3.37
N ILE A 304 1.11 16.53 -3.37
CA ILE A 304 1.15 15.16 -2.83
C ILE A 304 0.99 15.19 -1.31
N GLN A 305 1.72 16.09 -0.64
CA GLN A 305 1.65 16.29 0.80
C GLN A 305 0.24 16.74 1.22
N LYS A 306 -0.37 17.65 0.45
CA LYS A 306 -1.75 18.07 0.67
C LYS A 306 -2.73 16.91 0.53
N ALA A 307 -2.59 16.09 -0.51
CA ALA A 307 -3.42 14.90 -0.70
C ALA A 307 -3.24 13.87 0.42
N GLN A 308 -1.99 13.63 0.85
CA GLN A 308 -1.69 12.77 2.00
C GLN A 308 -2.37 13.27 3.28
N ASN A 309 -2.21 14.55 3.62
CA ASN A 309 -2.83 15.13 4.80
C ASN A 309 -4.35 15.02 4.77
N GLN A 310 -4.97 15.33 3.62
CA GLN A 310 -6.40 15.17 3.42
C GLN A 310 -6.86 13.71 3.57
N LEU A 311 -6.07 12.75 3.08
CA LEU A 311 -6.38 11.33 3.25
C LEU A 311 -6.31 10.92 4.72
N LEU A 312 -5.28 11.34 5.44
CA LEU A 312 -5.14 11.07 6.88
C LEU A 312 -6.29 11.71 7.69
N GLU A 313 -6.67 12.94 7.36
CA GLU A 313 -7.83 13.61 7.97
C GLU A 313 -9.15 12.90 7.67
N ALA A 314 -9.34 12.40 6.45
CA ALA A 314 -10.53 11.64 6.05
C ALA A 314 -10.57 10.22 6.62
N MET A 315 -9.40 9.68 6.97
CA MET A 315 -9.22 8.39 7.66
C MET A 315 -9.45 8.48 9.16
N ASN A 316 -9.26 9.66 9.76
CA ASN A 316 -9.76 9.91 11.10
C ASN A 316 -11.29 9.81 11.04
N ASP A 317 -11.84 8.75 11.65
CA ASP A 317 -13.28 8.61 11.83
C ASP A 317 -13.84 9.95 12.36
N SER A 318 -15.01 10.35 11.87
CA SER A 318 -15.70 11.50 12.45
C SER A 318 -16.84 11.00 13.31
N VAL A 319 -16.93 11.52 14.52
CA VAL A 319 -18.10 11.30 15.38
C VAL A 319 -18.97 12.54 15.36
N ASN A 320 -20.24 12.38 15.00
CA ASN A 320 -21.22 13.45 15.09
C ASN A 320 -21.83 13.46 16.49
N ILE A 321 -21.75 14.60 17.18
CA ILE A 321 -22.28 14.80 18.51
C ILE A 321 -23.26 15.96 18.48
N VAL A 322 -24.52 15.70 18.80
CA VAL A 322 -25.59 16.71 18.80
C VAL A 322 -26.08 16.92 20.23
N TYR A 323 -26.02 18.16 20.71
CA TYR A 323 -26.69 18.60 21.94
C TYR A 323 -28.06 19.18 21.62
N TYR A 324 -29.13 18.61 22.18
CA TYR A 324 -30.49 19.11 22.05
C TYR A 324 -30.85 19.99 23.25
N LYS A 325 -31.07 21.29 22.99
CA LYS A 325 -31.40 22.28 24.03
C LYS A 325 -32.79 22.08 24.63
N SER A 326 -33.70 21.47 23.89
CA SER A 326 -35.09 21.26 24.32
C SER A 326 -35.21 20.40 25.58
N ASP A 327 -34.30 19.44 25.76
CA ASP A 327 -34.37 18.46 26.85
C ASP A 327 -33.02 18.19 27.55
N ASP A 328 -32.03 19.05 27.31
CA ASP A 328 -30.65 18.91 27.79
C ASP A 328 -30.08 17.52 27.49
N SER A 329 -30.18 17.01 26.27
CA SER A 329 -29.66 15.69 25.89
C SER A 329 -28.52 15.75 24.88
N ILE A 330 -27.66 14.74 24.88
CA ILE A 330 -26.60 14.53 23.88
C ILE A 330 -26.83 13.22 23.17
N SER A 331 -26.71 13.24 21.85
CA SER A 331 -26.59 12.05 21.02
C SER A 331 -25.22 11.97 20.36
N VAL A 332 -24.75 10.74 20.13
CA VAL A 332 -23.53 10.42 19.39
C VAL A 332 -23.93 9.54 18.22
N ASN A 333 -23.64 9.98 16.99
CA ASN A 333 -24.07 9.35 15.74
C ASN A 333 -25.56 8.97 15.76
N ASN A 334 -26.41 9.93 16.13
CA ASN A 334 -27.87 9.80 16.25
C ASN A 334 -28.36 8.81 17.33
N LYS A 335 -27.47 8.32 18.21
CA LYS A 335 -27.85 7.49 19.37
C LYS A 335 -27.76 8.31 20.64
N HIS A 336 -28.83 8.36 21.42
CA HIS A 336 -28.85 9.05 22.71
C HIS A 336 -27.76 8.51 23.64
N LEU A 337 -26.91 9.39 24.17
CA LEU A 337 -25.82 9.07 25.08
C LEU A 337 -26.19 9.40 26.53
N MET A 338 -26.60 10.63 26.80
CA MET A 338 -26.89 11.11 28.16
C MET A 338 -27.79 12.35 28.14
N ARG A 339 -28.34 12.72 29.30
CA ARG A 339 -29.25 13.86 29.48
C ARG A 339 -29.03 14.63 30.77
N ASN A 340 -29.64 15.80 30.89
CA ASN A 340 -29.59 16.73 32.01
C ASN A 340 -28.16 17.24 32.29
N VAL A 341 -27.74 17.29 33.56
CA VAL A 341 -26.47 17.90 33.95
C VAL A 341 -25.25 17.21 33.35
N PRO A 342 -25.15 15.86 33.29
CA PRO A 342 -24.06 15.20 32.56
C PRO A 342 -23.92 15.69 31.11
N ALA A 343 -25.04 15.84 30.40
CA ALA A 343 -25.04 16.38 29.04
C ALA A 343 -24.52 17.82 29.00
N ARG A 344 -24.91 18.68 29.94
CA ARG A 344 -24.40 20.07 30.04
C ARG A 344 -22.90 20.15 30.34
N ILE A 345 -22.39 19.23 31.16
CA ILE A 345 -20.94 19.12 31.41
C ILE A 345 -20.21 18.79 30.10
N LEU A 346 -20.64 17.73 29.40
CA LEU A 346 -20.02 17.32 28.15
C LEU A 346 -20.18 18.39 27.05
N ARG A 347 -21.34 19.06 26.96
CA ARG A 347 -21.58 20.17 26.05
C ARG A 347 -20.53 21.27 26.20
N ASN A 348 -20.32 21.77 27.42
CA ASN A 348 -19.41 22.89 27.63
C ASN A 348 -17.96 22.51 27.33
N LEU A 349 -17.58 21.28 27.65
CA LEU A 349 -16.29 20.71 27.26
C LEU A 349 -16.16 20.66 25.73
N LEU A 350 -17.14 20.09 25.02
CA LEU A 350 -17.12 19.97 23.56
C LEU A 350 -17.12 21.33 22.86
N ARG A 351 -17.84 22.32 23.41
CA ARG A 351 -17.85 23.69 22.91
C ARG A 351 -16.48 24.34 23.03
N GLU A 352 -15.82 24.20 24.18
CA GLU A 352 -14.48 24.76 24.41
C GLU A 352 -13.43 24.06 23.53
N TYR A 353 -13.46 22.73 23.46
CA TYR A 353 -12.61 21.96 22.56
C TYR A 353 -12.81 22.36 21.09
N SER A 354 -14.06 22.52 20.63
CA SER A 354 -14.35 22.90 19.25
C SER A 354 -13.91 24.33 18.92
N ALA A 355 -13.91 25.23 19.90
CA ALA A 355 -13.51 26.63 19.71
C ALA A 355 -12.00 26.86 19.81
N THR A 356 -11.30 26.08 20.66
CA THR A 356 -9.91 26.39 21.07
C THR A 356 -8.93 25.23 20.90
N GLY A 357 -9.41 24.00 20.69
CA GLY A 357 -8.58 22.79 20.74
C GLY A 357 -8.12 22.40 22.14
N ARG A 358 -8.62 23.05 23.20
CA ARG A 358 -8.21 22.78 24.58
C ARG A 358 -8.64 21.37 25.02
N GLU A 359 -7.69 20.61 25.57
CA GLU A 359 -7.92 19.24 26.04
C GLU A 359 -7.84 19.09 27.57
N GLU A 360 -7.25 20.06 28.29
CA GLU A 360 -7.06 19.99 29.74
C GLU A 360 -7.96 20.96 30.52
N TYR A 361 -8.61 20.43 31.56
CA TYR A 361 -9.68 21.10 32.29
C TYR A 361 -9.52 20.95 33.82
N GLU A 362 -9.97 21.95 34.57
CA GLU A 362 -10.01 21.97 36.04
C GLU A 362 -11.46 21.88 36.56
N ASN A 363 -11.71 21.06 37.57
CA ASN A 363 -13.04 20.91 38.18
C ASN A 363 -13.65 22.23 38.66
N ARG A 364 -12.81 23.19 39.06
CA ARG A 364 -13.24 24.50 39.59
C ARG A 364 -13.91 25.36 38.51
N GLU A 365 -13.50 25.23 37.25
CA GLU A 365 -14.07 26.04 36.16
C GLU A 365 -15.52 25.61 35.88
N PHE A 366 -15.81 24.30 35.87
CA PHE A 366 -17.15 23.76 35.69
C PHE A 366 -18.06 23.95 36.92
N LYS A 367 -17.51 23.90 38.14
CA LYS A 367 -18.28 24.13 39.39
C LYS A 367 -18.85 25.55 39.48
N ARG A 368 -18.18 26.52 38.85
CA ARG A 368 -18.57 27.94 38.87
C ARG A 368 -19.45 28.34 37.70
N ASP A 369 -19.62 27.45 36.72
CA ASP A 369 -20.41 27.73 35.53
C ASP A 369 -21.91 27.56 35.84
N PRO A 370 -22.70 28.66 35.79
CA PRO A 370 -24.13 28.63 36.08
C PRO A 370 -24.93 27.82 35.04
N SER A 371 -24.36 27.58 33.85
CA SER A 371 -24.99 26.71 32.86
C SER A 371 -24.90 25.23 33.23
N ILE A 372 -23.97 24.82 34.10
CA ILE A 372 -23.76 23.43 34.52
C ILE A 372 -24.35 23.16 35.91
N CYS A 373 -24.07 24.05 36.87
CA CYS A 373 -24.46 23.88 38.26
C CYS A 373 -25.52 24.92 38.66
N MET A 374 -26.76 24.47 38.88
CA MET A 374 -27.86 25.34 39.34
C MET A 374 -27.72 25.79 40.80
N ASP A 375 -27.00 25.03 41.65
CA ASP A 375 -26.69 25.40 43.03
C ASP A 375 -25.16 25.47 43.21
N PRO A 376 -24.58 26.68 43.21
CA PRO A 376 -23.15 26.87 43.39
C PRO A 376 -22.68 26.65 44.84
N LEU A 377 -23.58 26.57 45.82
CA LEU A 377 -23.25 26.35 47.24
C LEU A 377 -23.05 24.86 47.57
N ARG A 378 -23.67 23.94 46.81
CA ARG A 378 -23.48 22.48 46.94
C ARG A 378 -23.44 21.74 45.59
N PRO A 379 -22.49 22.07 44.69
CA PRO A 379 -22.40 21.42 43.40
C PRO A 379 -21.91 19.98 43.60
N ASN A 380 -22.80 18.99 43.46
CA ASN A 380 -22.43 17.56 43.40
C ASN A 380 -21.73 17.22 42.05
N PHE A 381 -20.76 18.04 41.66
CA PHE A 381 -20.12 18.04 40.36
C PHE A 381 -19.30 16.77 40.16
N GLU A 382 -18.52 16.34 41.15
CA GLU A 382 -17.68 15.14 41.01
C GLU A 382 -18.50 13.88 40.74
N SER A 383 -19.64 13.69 41.42
CA SER A 383 -20.54 12.58 41.13
C SER A 383 -21.11 12.67 39.71
N ARG A 384 -21.46 13.88 39.24
CA ARG A 384 -22.00 14.10 37.89
C ARG A 384 -20.92 13.90 36.82
N LEU A 385 -19.69 14.35 37.04
CA LEU A 385 -18.55 14.10 36.18
C LEU A 385 -18.24 12.60 36.09
N ASN A 386 -18.31 11.87 37.21
CA ASN A 386 -18.17 10.42 37.18
C ASN A 386 -19.22 9.74 36.30
N ARG A 387 -20.47 10.24 36.27
CA ARG A 387 -21.49 9.74 35.35
C ARG A 387 -21.15 10.03 33.89
N VAL A 388 -20.61 11.21 33.58
CA VAL A 388 -20.13 11.53 32.23
C VAL A 388 -19.02 10.56 31.82
N ILE A 389 -18.02 10.36 32.68
CA ILE A 389 -16.91 9.44 32.44
C ILE A 389 -17.43 8.01 32.24
N ALA A 390 -18.37 7.53 33.06
CA ALA A 390 -18.94 6.20 32.92
C ALA A 390 -19.73 6.03 31.61
N HIS A 391 -20.53 7.02 31.20
CA HIS A 391 -21.25 6.96 29.92
C HIS A 391 -20.31 7.00 28.70
N ILE A 392 -19.19 7.74 28.79
CA ILE A 392 -18.21 7.85 27.72
C ILE A 392 -17.33 6.60 27.67
N ASN A 393 -16.68 6.26 28.78
CA ASN A 393 -15.68 5.21 28.82
C ASN A 393 -16.31 3.80 28.84
N GLY A 394 -17.60 3.70 29.12
CA GLY A 394 -18.29 2.44 29.37
C GLY A 394 -18.20 2.01 30.83
N SER A 395 -18.80 0.86 31.13
CA SER A 395 -18.78 0.24 32.46
C SER A 395 -18.41 -1.23 32.32
N ASP A 396 -17.42 -1.67 33.09
CA ASP A 396 -17.01 -3.08 33.23
C ASP A 396 -17.78 -3.79 34.37
N ASP A 397 -18.89 -3.19 34.86
CA ASP A 397 -19.77 -3.81 35.83
C ASP A 397 -20.31 -5.15 35.27
N PRO A 398 -20.02 -6.29 35.93
CA PRO A 398 -20.45 -7.61 35.47
C PRO A 398 -21.96 -7.75 35.29
N GLU A 399 -22.77 -6.95 36.01
CA GLU A 399 -24.23 -7.02 35.92
C GLU A 399 -24.81 -6.19 34.77
N ARG A 400 -24.11 -5.12 34.32
CA ARG A 400 -24.57 -4.20 33.26
C ARG A 400 -23.41 -3.62 32.46
N PRO A 401 -22.78 -4.41 31.58
CA PRO A 401 -21.73 -3.91 30.71
C PRO A 401 -22.29 -2.90 29.72
N THR A 402 -21.59 -1.78 29.53
CA THR A 402 -21.91 -0.81 28.48
C THR A 402 -20.64 -0.44 27.73
N GLU A 403 -20.69 -0.47 26.39
CA GLU A 403 -19.53 -0.14 25.55
C GLU A 403 -19.18 1.36 25.56
N GLY A 404 -20.11 2.21 26.01
CA GLY A 404 -19.95 3.67 25.97
C GLY A 404 -19.67 4.19 24.56
N VAL A 405 -18.86 5.25 24.49
CA VAL A 405 -18.37 5.87 23.24
C VAL A 405 -16.84 6.05 23.25
N LYS A 406 -16.12 5.31 24.10
CA LYS A 406 -14.66 5.39 24.34
C LYS A 406 -13.81 5.24 23.08
N LYS A 407 -14.35 4.58 22.06
CA LYS A 407 -13.72 4.42 20.74
C LYS A 407 -13.60 5.73 19.97
N PHE A 408 -14.46 6.71 20.23
CA PHE A 408 -14.47 8.01 19.56
C PHE A 408 -13.73 9.10 20.36
N PHE A 409 -13.91 9.10 21.68
CA PHE A 409 -13.24 10.01 22.61
C PHE A 409 -13.34 9.44 24.03
N GLU A 410 -12.45 9.85 24.91
CA GLU A 410 -12.46 9.49 26.33
C GLU A 410 -12.20 10.69 27.23
N ILE A 411 -12.55 10.54 28.51
CA ILE A 411 -12.18 11.50 29.55
C ILE A 411 -11.31 10.78 30.57
N GLU A 412 -10.10 11.31 30.77
CA GLU A 412 -9.12 10.80 31.72
C GLU A 412 -9.02 11.73 32.93
N ARG A 413 -8.81 11.18 34.13
CA ARG A 413 -8.50 12.01 35.30
C ARG A 413 -7.06 12.49 35.20
N HIS A 414 -6.84 13.80 35.31
CA HIS A 414 -5.54 14.41 35.18
C HIS A 414 -5.24 15.27 36.40
N ARG A 415 -4.22 14.87 37.19
CA ARG A 415 -3.80 15.53 38.45
C ARG A 415 -4.94 15.62 39.49
N ARG A 416 -4.66 16.15 40.69
CA ARG A 416 -5.69 16.37 41.71
C ARG A 416 -6.60 17.52 41.30
N GLY A 417 -7.85 17.21 40.94
CA GLY A 417 -8.88 18.21 40.65
C GLY A 417 -9.00 18.64 39.18
N GLY A 418 -8.37 17.93 38.25
CA GLY A 418 -8.53 18.16 36.81
C GLY A 418 -8.84 16.88 36.02
N PHE A 419 -9.18 17.06 34.75
CA PHE A 419 -9.41 15.99 33.79
C PHE A 419 -8.96 16.41 32.39
N ARG A 420 -8.70 15.42 31.54
CA ARG A 420 -8.31 15.61 30.14
C ARG A 420 -9.37 14.99 29.23
N PHE A 421 -9.79 15.72 28.22
CA PHE A 421 -10.54 15.20 27.10
C PHE A 421 -9.57 14.68 26.04
N VAL A 422 -9.74 13.43 25.63
CA VAL A 422 -8.85 12.77 24.67
C VAL A 422 -9.67 12.38 23.45
N PRO A 423 -9.67 13.18 22.37
CA PRO A 423 -10.32 12.82 21.12
C PRO A 423 -9.56 11.67 20.46
N LYS A 424 -10.26 10.63 20.00
CA LYS A 424 -9.67 9.51 19.23
C LYS A 424 -9.98 9.58 17.74
N CYS A 425 -10.82 10.55 17.38
CA CYS A 425 -11.37 10.72 16.05
C CYS A 425 -11.82 12.20 15.92
N LYS A 426 -12.16 12.66 14.71
CA LYS A 426 -12.61 14.03 14.48
C LYS A 426 -13.97 14.25 15.16
N ILE A 427 -14.02 15.20 16.08
CA ILE A 427 -15.26 15.57 16.76
C ILE A 427 -16.01 16.60 15.91
N VAL A 428 -17.22 16.24 15.49
CA VAL A 428 -18.16 17.16 14.83
C VAL A 428 -19.27 17.45 15.84
N PHE A 429 -19.26 18.65 16.42
CA PHE A 429 -20.19 19.02 17.49
C PHE A 429 -21.21 20.07 17.01
N HIS A 430 -22.49 19.80 17.25
CA HIS A 430 -23.59 20.69 16.92
C HIS A 430 -24.50 20.91 18.14
N GLU A 431 -25.14 22.09 18.19
CA GLU A 431 -26.20 22.39 19.15
C GLU A 431 -27.50 22.69 18.40
N GLU A 432 -28.55 21.95 18.73
CA GLU A 432 -29.91 22.11 18.17
C GLU A 432 -30.87 22.69 19.21
#